data_AF-B1XTD2-F1
#
_entry.id   AF-B1XTD2-F1
#
_cell.length_a   1.000
_cell.length_b   1.000
_cell.length_c   1.000
_cell.angle_alpha   90.00
_cell.angle_beta   90.00
_cell.angle_gamma   90.00
#
_symmetry.space_group_name_H-M   'P 1'
#
loop_
_entity.id
_entity.type
_entity.pdbx_description
1 polymer ?
#
loop_
_entity_poly.entity_id
_entity_poly.type
_entity_poly.pdbx_seq_one_letter_code
_entity_poly.pdbx_strand_id
1 'polypeptide(L)'
;MVVTQTTSDGSGNFSVKVPANPANTSSNPIIYYAVASKSPSIVLMASLGIGPISSVHINELTMVASAYAFAQLFRNDYSVGGSALSLSIAAGMAENLVSAQSGSASTIIQTSPNGYETNTWSALGTLANVLAGCTQGVANACTNLFALTPSSNGITPTNTLQAIVNIALNSAVNVSDIYNLGSVVTSYTPALTANQGPNSSAPLQKLDAWTMAVEVNNSGSSSCPFGGPANVAFDVNGYDGGISKLFTVSLPSGSNPKGVAVDSLGNAWVAAGAISTVYAINTSGTIVGTYTGQGINGPWGVSLDAKGNVWVANFGVSLPSARYSVVQLCGATGNCPYGVSMGSAITPSTGYILLSGSSQVLLNSGQPLYGTGAPPSYLPLMRLTSVNADMAGNIWAANNWKPSGLNDLLLNPGGDGMVIFVGIAAPTKAPSLGPAQTP
;
A
#
# COMPACT_ATOMS: atom_id res chain seq x y z
N MET A 1 -6.55 7.42 27.18
CA MET A 1 -7.05 7.67 28.55
C MET A 1 -7.57 6.34 29.09
N VAL A 2 -7.24 5.99 30.32
CA VAL A 2 -7.78 4.77 30.94
C VAL A 2 -9.26 5.00 31.24
N VAL A 3 -10.11 4.16 30.67
CA VAL A 3 -11.56 4.27 30.82
C VAL A 3 -12.07 3.45 32.00
N THR A 4 -11.43 2.30 32.26
CA THR A 4 -11.77 1.38 33.34
C THR A 4 -10.60 0.43 33.59
N GLN A 5 -10.56 -0.21 34.75
CA GLN A 5 -9.50 -1.15 35.14
C GLN A 5 -10.05 -2.23 36.08
N THR A 6 -9.45 -3.40 36.03
CA THR A 6 -9.79 -4.54 36.90
C THR A 6 -8.55 -5.40 37.11
N THR A 7 -8.63 -6.40 38.00
CA THR A 7 -7.58 -7.40 38.21
C THR A 7 -8.17 -8.77 37.90
N SER A 8 -7.43 -9.60 37.17
CA SER A 8 -7.86 -10.96 36.90
C SER A 8 -7.82 -11.83 38.16
N ASP A 9 -8.63 -12.88 38.19
CA ASP A 9 -8.50 -13.94 39.18
C ASP A 9 -7.23 -14.79 38.94
N GLY A 10 -7.00 -15.79 39.81
CA GLY A 10 -5.85 -16.69 39.70
C GLY A 10 -5.86 -17.59 38.46
N SER A 11 -6.98 -17.68 37.75
CA SER A 11 -7.13 -18.40 36.48
C SER A 11 -7.02 -17.47 35.26
N GLY A 12 -6.77 -16.17 35.48
CA GLY A 12 -6.67 -15.16 34.43
C GLY A 12 -8.01 -14.60 33.94
N ASN A 13 -9.15 -14.98 34.55
CA ASN A 13 -10.46 -14.43 34.17
C ASN A 13 -10.63 -13.02 34.75
N PHE A 14 -11.28 -12.15 34.00
CA PHE A 14 -11.60 -10.80 34.46
C PHE A 14 -12.96 -10.35 33.92
N SER A 15 -13.56 -9.39 34.60
CA SER A 15 -14.75 -8.69 34.11
C SER A 15 -14.61 -7.22 34.42
N VAL A 16 -15.01 -6.39 33.46
CA VAL A 16 -14.94 -4.94 33.58
C VAL A 16 -16.07 -4.31 32.77
N LYS A 17 -16.70 -3.29 33.34
CA LYS A 17 -17.73 -2.52 32.65
C LYS A 17 -17.10 -1.31 31.99
N VAL A 18 -17.20 -1.22 30.67
CA VAL A 18 -16.84 -0.03 29.91
C VAL A 18 -18.05 0.92 29.93
N PRO A 19 -17.93 2.16 30.45
CA PRO A 19 -19.00 3.14 30.40
C PRO A 19 -19.44 3.42 28.96
N ALA A 20 -20.73 3.59 28.75
CA ALA A 20 -21.24 4.05 27.46
C ALA A 20 -20.66 5.44 27.17
N ASN A 21 -20.10 5.61 25.98
CA ASN A 21 -19.61 6.91 25.52
C ASN A 21 -20.58 7.43 24.45
N PRO A 22 -21.35 8.51 24.70
CA PRO A 22 -22.30 9.07 23.73
C PRO A 22 -21.65 9.52 22.41
N ALA A 23 -20.35 9.80 22.42
CA ALA A 23 -19.60 10.18 21.21
C ALA A 23 -19.19 8.98 20.35
N ASN A 24 -19.35 7.75 20.85
CA ASN A 24 -19.14 6.52 20.08
C ASN A 24 -20.37 6.23 19.22
N THR A 25 -20.33 6.62 17.96
CA THR A 25 -21.41 6.39 16.98
C THR A 25 -20.92 5.52 15.84
N SER A 26 -21.83 4.97 15.03
CA SER A 26 -21.45 4.25 13.80
C SER A 26 -20.67 5.13 12.81
N SER A 27 -20.92 6.45 12.82
CA SER A 27 -20.23 7.44 12.00
C SER A 27 -18.94 7.98 12.63
N ASN A 28 -18.72 7.76 13.92
CA ASN A 28 -17.53 8.18 14.67
C ASN A 28 -17.21 7.12 15.74
N PRO A 29 -16.74 5.94 15.32
CA PRO A 29 -16.48 4.85 16.24
C PRO A 29 -15.27 5.19 17.12
N ILE A 30 -15.37 4.87 18.40
CA ILE A 30 -14.25 4.95 19.35
C ILE A 30 -13.67 3.56 19.50
N ILE A 31 -12.35 3.47 19.31
CA ILE A 31 -11.59 2.23 19.43
C ILE A 31 -11.14 2.05 20.86
N TYR A 32 -11.39 0.85 21.39
CA TYR A 32 -10.87 0.42 22.68
C TYR A 32 -9.74 -0.58 22.45
N TYR A 33 -8.74 -0.54 23.33
CA TYR A 33 -7.74 -1.58 23.47
C TYR A 33 -7.61 -1.91 24.96
N ALA A 34 -7.35 -3.17 25.28
CA ALA A 34 -7.05 -3.62 26.62
C ALA A 34 -5.55 -3.80 26.80
N VAL A 35 -5.05 -3.49 27.99
CA VAL A 35 -3.66 -3.74 28.38
C VAL A 35 -3.66 -4.55 29.67
N ALA A 36 -2.94 -5.67 29.68
CA ALA A 36 -2.73 -6.50 30.85
C ALA A 36 -1.28 -6.43 31.30
N SER A 37 -1.05 -6.14 32.58
CA SER A 37 0.29 -6.09 33.18
C SER A 37 0.41 -7.18 34.22
N LYS A 38 1.26 -8.19 33.94
CA LYS A 38 1.62 -9.24 34.92
C LYS A 38 2.76 -8.79 35.83
N SER A 39 3.65 -7.97 35.30
CA SER A 39 4.75 -7.30 36.03
C SER A 39 5.19 -6.08 35.23
N PRO A 40 6.06 -5.19 35.78
CA PRO A 40 6.57 -4.04 35.01
C PRO A 40 7.23 -4.41 33.67
N SER A 41 7.76 -5.63 33.54
CA SER A 41 8.39 -6.12 32.31
C SER A 41 7.45 -6.90 31.38
N ILE A 42 6.29 -7.33 31.87
CA ILE A 42 5.35 -8.16 31.10
C ILE A 42 4.04 -7.40 30.94
N VAL A 43 3.92 -6.77 29.78
CA VAL A 43 2.76 -5.97 29.35
C VAL A 43 2.25 -6.53 28.02
N LEU A 44 1.00 -6.95 28.00
CA LEU A 44 0.31 -7.43 26.80
C LEU A 44 -0.83 -6.48 26.43
N MET A 45 -1.20 -6.46 25.16
CA MET A 45 -2.22 -5.59 24.58
C MET A 45 -3.12 -6.41 23.67
N ALA A 46 -4.41 -6.08 23.65
CA ALA A 46 -5.34 -6.54 22.62
C ALA A 46 -6.18 -5.36 22.12
N SER A 47 -6.20 -5.14 20.81
CA SER A 47 -7.20 -4.30 20.15
C SER A 47 -8.59 -4.93 20.35
N LEU A 48 -9.60 -4.12 20.66
CA LEU A 48 -10.97 -4.60 20.90
C LEU A 48 -11.95 -4.21 19.79
N GLY A 49 -11.48 -3.55 18.73
CA GLY A 49 -12.33 -3.17 17.59
C GLY A 49 -13.33 -2.05 17.86
N ILE A 50 -14.38 -2.02 17.04
CA ILE A 50 -15.45 -1.01 16.99
C ILE A 50 -16.81 -1.48 17.54
N GLY A 51 -16.99 -2.79 17.76
CA GLY A 51 -18.30 -3.41 18.06
C GLY A 51 -18.44 -3.84 19.52
N PRO A 52 -19.65 -4.25 19.97
CA PRO A 52 -19.87 -4.64 21.36
C PRO A 52 -18.97 -5.82 21.73
N ILE A 53 -18.07 -5.58 22.67
CA ILE A 53 -17.08 -6.56 23.12
C ILE A 53 -17.76 -7.43 24.18
N SER A 54 -18.13 -8.65 23.80
CA SER A 54 -18.73 -9.62 24.72
C SER A 54 -17.68 -10.48 25.44
N SER A 55 -16.50 -10.66 24.85
CA SER A 55 -15.35 -11.33 25.45
C SER A 55 -14.04 -10.89 24.81
N VAL A 56 -12.94 -10.92 25.58
CA VAL A 56 -11.59 -10.56 25.12
C VAL A 56 -10.59 -11.53 25.70
N HIS A 57 -9.65 -11.98 24.88
CA HIS A 57 -8.44 -12.67 25.30
C HIS A 57 -7.22 -11.78 25.07
N ILE A 58 -6.45 -11.56 26.13
CA ILE A 58 -5.17 -10.83 26.06
C ILE A 58 -4.07 -11.87 26.21
N ASN A 59 -3.39 -12.18 25.11
CA ASN A 59 -2.31 -13.16 25.05
C ASN A 59 -1.23 -12.70 24.06
N GLU A 60 -0.23 -13.53 23.82
CA GLU A 60 0.90 -13.22 22.96
C GLU A 60 0.50 -13.08 21.48
N LEU A 61 -0.51 -13.83 21.01
CA LEU A 61 -1.03 -13.67 19.64
C LEU A 61 -1.71 -12.30 19.48
N THR A 62 -2.65 -11.96 20.37
CA THR A 62 -3.35 -10.66 20.29
C THR A 62 -2.39 -9.50 20.48
N MET A 63 -1.32 -9.71 21.26
CA MET A 63 -0.23 -8.77 21.43
C MET A 63 0.51 -8.49 20.12
N VAL A 64 0.99 -9.52 19.41
CA VAL A 64 1.71 -9.34 18.15
C VAL A 64 0.80 -8.71 17.10
N ALA A 65 -0.43 -9.20 16.95
CA ALA A 65 -1.40 -8.66 16.00
C ALA A 65 -1.68 -7.16 16.24
N SER A 66 -1.94 -6.79 17.51
CA SER A 66 -2.22 -5.40 17.87
C SER A 66 -0.99 -4.51 17.69
N ALA A 67 0.20 -4.98 18.08
CA ALA A 67 1.43 -4.19 17.94
C ALA A 67 1.76 -3.89 16.47
N TYR A 68 1.62 -4.86 15.57
CA TYR A 68 1.86 -4.66 14.14
C TYR A 68 0.82 -3.75 13.50
N ALA A 69 -0.46 -3.98 13.80
CA ALA A 69 -1.54 -3.19 13.19
C ALA A 69 -1.51 -1.72 13.64
N PHE A 70 -1.08 -1.45 14.89
CA PHE A 70 -0.96 -0.10 15.44
C PHE A 70 0.46 0.47 15.40
N ALA A 71 1.43 -0.18 14.75
CA ALA A 71 2.85 0.17 14.83
C ALA A 71 3.11 1.67 14.57
N GLN A 72 2.49 2.23 13.53
CA GLN A 72 2.63 3.65 13.13
C GLN A 72 1.74 4.61 13.95
N LEU A 73 0.87 4.09 14.81
CA LEU A 73 -0.07 4.83 15.65
C LEU A 73 0.36 4.89 17.12
N PHE A 74 1.48 4.26 17.47
CA PHE A 74 2.12 4.46 18.77
C PHE A 74 2.82 5.81 18.83
N ARG A 75 2.60 6.52 19.94
CA ARG A 75 3.36 7.71 20.31
C ARG A 75 4.66 7.32 21.03
N ASN A 76 5.51 8.30 21.31
CA ASN A 76 6.78 8.09 22.01
C ASN A 76 6.64 7.45 23.40
N ASP A 77 5.47 7.58 24.04
CA ASP A 77 5.14 6.97 25.33
C ASP A 77 4.47 5.58 25.18
N TYR A 78 4.42 5.03 23.97
CA TYR A 78 3.72 3.79 23.60
C TYR A 78 2.21 3.83 23.89
N SER A 79 1.62 5.02 24.04
CA SER A 79 0.17 5.20 23.94
C SER A 79 -0.24 5.22 22.48
N VAL A 80 -1.44 4.68 22.19
CA VAL A 80 -2.01 4.71 20.85
C VAL A 80 -2.70 6.05 20.60
N GLY A 81 -2.48 6.64 19.42
CA GLY A 81 -3.12 7.87 18.99
C GLY A 81 -3.26 7.97 17.47
N GLY A 82 -4.32 8.63 17.02
CA GLY A 82 -4.62 8.80 15.59
C GLY A 82 -6.03 9.35 15.40
N SER A 83 -6.46 9.51 14.15
CA SER A 83 -7.86 9.80 13.85
C SER A 83 -8.71 8.54 14.09
N ALA A 84 -10.00 8.71 14.39
CA ALA A 84 -10.94 7.61 14.63
C ALA A 84 -10.90 6.56 13.51
N LEU A 85 -10.82 7.02 12.26
CA LEU A 85 -10.68 6.18 11.08
C LEU A 85 -9.37 5.37 11.07
N SER A 86 -8.21 6.01 11.20
CA SER A 86 -6.92 5.29 11.18
C SER A 86 -6.82 4.24 12.31
N LEU A 87 -7.41 4.55 13.46
CA LEU A 87 -7.52 3.60 14.57
C LEU A 87 -8.49 2.46 14.25
N SER A 88 -9.57 2.72 13.52
CA SER A 88 -10.54 1.70 13.09
C SER A 88 -9.92 0.72 12.10
N ILE A 89 -9.16 1.22 11.13
CA ILE A 89 -8.40 0.42 10.16
C ILE A 89 -7.40 -0.48 10.89
N ALA A 90 -6.59 0.09 11.77
CA ALA A 90 -5.64 -0.67 12.58
C ALA A 90 -6.34 -1.74 13.44
N ALA A 91 -7.50 -1.41 14.01
CA ALA A 91 -8.26 -2.37 14.79
C ALA A 91 -8.80 -3.54 13.93
N GLY A 92 -9.30 -3.24 12.72
CA GLY A 92 -9.73 -4.26 11.76
C GLY A 92 -8.57 -5.13 11.25
N MET A 93 -7.39 -4.53 11.02
CA MET A 93 -6.19 -5.25 10.63
C MET A 93 -5.67 -6.17 11.74
N ALA A 94 -5.79 -5.77 13.01
CA ALA A 94 -5.49 -6.67 14.13
C ALA A 94 -6.42 -7.89 14.10
N GLU A 95 -7.73 -7.72 13.89
CA GLU A 95 -8.70 -8.82 13.75
C GLU A 95 -8.46 -9.70 12.51
N ASN A 96 -7.94 -9.11 11.41
CA ASN A 96 -7.51 -9.88 10.25
C ASN A 96 -6.30 -10.79 10.56
N LEU A 97 -5.54 -10.54 11.62
CA LEU A 97 -4.44 -11.41 12.06
C LEU A 97 -4.87 -12.36 13.18
N VAL A 98 -5.49 -11.84 14.24
CA VAL A 98 -5.89 -12.58 15.45
C VAL A 98 -7.21 -12.03 15.96
N SER A 99 -8.17 -12.90 16.22
CA SER A 99 -9.43 -12.47 16.81
C SER A 99 -9.25 -12.20 18.31
N ALA A 100 -9.56 -10.99 18.76
CA ALA A 100 -9.54 -10.65 20.17
C ALA A 100 -10.58 -11.47 20.96
N GLN A 101 -11.67 -11.89 20.31
CA GLN A 101 -12.72 -12.66 20.95
C GLN A 101 -12.24 -14.06 21.34
N SER A 102 -11.48 -14.75 20.47
CA SER A 102 -11.00 -16.12 20.72
C SER A 102 -9.55 -16.18 21.19
N GLY A 103 -8.78 -15.09 21.06
CA GLY A 103 -7.35 -15.07 21.32
C GLY A 103 -6.52 -15.91 20.34
N SER A 104 -7.12 -16.34 19.22
CA SER A 104 -6.49 -17.24 18.24
C SER A 104 -6.35 -16.55 16.89
N ALA A 105 -5.43 -17.05 16.06
CA ALA A 105 -5.25 -16.58 14.69
C ALA A 105 -6.60 -16.50 13.95
N SER A 106 -6.76 -15.50 13.08
CA SER A 106 -7.99 -15.35 12.28
C SER A 106 -8.09 -16.44 11.20
N THR A 107 -9.28 -16.64 10.65
CA THR A 107 -9.45 -17.50 9.46
C THR A 107 -8.76 -16.92 8.23
N ILE A 108 -8.67 -15.59 8.11
CA ILE A 108 -8.07 -14.88 6.96
C ILE A 108 -6.62 -15.32 6.73
N ILE A 109 -5.81 -15.41 7.79
CA ILE A 109 -4.41 -15.85 7.66
C ILE A 109 -4.26 -17.38 7.64
N GLN A 110 -5.28 -18.13 8.07
CA GLN A 110 -5.26 -19.60 8.11
C GLN A 110 -5.66 -20.25 6.79
N THR A 111 -6.38 -19.54 5.91
CA THR A 111 -6.89 -20.08 4.65
C THR A 111 -6.24 -19.43 3.43
N SER A 112 -6.26 -20.14 2.29
CA SER A 112 -5.84 -19.60 0.98
C SER A 112 -6.52 -18.26 0.67
N PRO A 113 -5.82 -17.27 0.07
CA PRO A 113 -4.44 -17.33 -0.45
C PRO A 113 -3.34 -17.15 0.60
N ASN A 114 -3.69 -17.12 1.89
CA ASN A 114 -2.71 -17.06 2.97
C ASN A 114 -2.34 -18.49 3.39
N GLY A 115 -2.73 -18.95 4.57
CA GLY A 115 -2.43 -20.30 5.04
C GLY A 115 -0.92 -20.60 4.98
N TYR A 116 -0.55 -21.69 4.30
CA TYR A 116 0.84 -22.07 4.06
C TYR A 116 1.42 -21.54 2.74
N GLU A 117 0.63 -20.80 1.96
CA GLU A 117 1.09 -20.12 0.74
C GLU A 117 1.88 -18.83 1.10
N THR A 118 1.58 -18.23 2.26
CA THR A 118 2.35 -17.12 2.87
C THR A 118 2.96 -17.55 4.21
N ASN A 119 3.88 -16.74 4.76
CA ASN A 119 4.53 -17.05 6.04
C ASN A 119 3.91 -16.34 7.25
N THR A 120 2.94 -15.44 7.06
CA THR A 120 2.39 -14.58 8.13
C THR A 120 1.88 -15.38 9.33
N TRP A 121 1.14 -16.47 9.11
CA TRP A 121 0.61 -17.28 10.21
C TRP A 121 1.71 -17.92 11.06
N SER A 122 2.76 -18.43 10.41
CA SER A 122 3.91 -19.04 11.09
C SER A 122 4.80 -17.97 11.77
N ALA A 123 4.99 -16.81 11.14
CA ALA A 123 5.74 -15.69 11.72
C ALA A 123 5.05 -15.13 12.97
N LEU A 124 3.73 -14.98 12.92
CA LEU A 124 2.88 -14.62 14.05
C LEU A 124 3.06 -15.61 15.21
N GLY A 125 2.98 -16.91 14.94
CA GLY A 125 3.21 -17.95 15.94
C GLY A 125 4.62 -17.92 16.55
N THR A 126 5.66 -17.70 15.73
CA THR A 126 7.04 -17.57 16.22
C THR A 126 7.22 -16.37 17.14
N LEU A 127 6.72 -15.19 16.78
CA LEU A 127 6.79 -14.01 17.64
C LEU A 127 5.96 -14.16 18.92
N ALA A 128 4.82 -14.84 18.84
CA ALA A 128 4.04 -15.18 20.04
C ALA A 128 4.82 -16.13 20.96
N ASN A 129 5.57 -17.08 20.42
CA ASN A 129 6.47 -17.94 21.20
C ASN A 129 7.64 -17.18 21.83
N VAL A 130 8.19 -16.17 21.16
CA VAL A 130 9.20 -15.26 21.75
C VAL A 130 8.64 -14.58 23.00
N LEU A 131 7.43 -14.03 22.92
CA LEU A 131 6.72 -13.42 24.05
C LEU A 131 6.34 -14.46 25.12
N ALA A 132 6.02 -15.69 24.72
CA ALA A 132 5.65 -16.76 25.64
C ALA A 132 6.81 -17.15 26.57
N GLY A 133 8.06 -17.04 26.10
CA GLY A 133 9.25 -17.18 26.95
C GLY A 133 9.22 -16.23 28.15
N CYS A 134 8.81 -14.98 27.94
CA CYS A 134 8.62 -14.01 29.01
C CYS A 134 7.48 -14.39 29.96
N THR A 135 6.29 -14.64 29.42
CA THR A 135 5.08 -14.81 30.23
C THR A 135 5.09 -16.11 31.04
N GLN A 136 5.77 -17.15 30.54
CA GLN A 136 5.96 -18.43 31.21
C GLN A 136 7.15 -18.43 32.19
N GLY A 137 7.90 -17.33 32.28
CA GLY A 137 8.99 -17.19 33.26
C GLY A 137 10.24 -17.99 32.89
N VAL A 138 10.51 -18.19 31.60
CA VAL A 138 11.78 -18.80 31.15
C VAL A 138 12.93 -17.88 31.54
N ALA A 139 13.99 -18.46 32.12
CA ALA A 139 15.13 -17.71 32.61
C ALA A 139 15.73 -16.80 31.52
N ASN A 140 15.92 -15.53 31.85
CA ASN A 140 16.49 -14.48 30.98
C ASN A 140 15.71 -14.19 29.68
N ALA A 141 14.54 -14.78 29.44
CA ALA A 141 13.83 -14.60 28.18
C ALA A 141 13.50 -13.13 27.85
N CYS A 142 12.99 -12.37 28.83
CA CYS A 142 12.70 -10.94 28.63
C CYS A 142 13.95 -10.09 28.46
N THR A 143 14.98 -10.33 29.26
CA THR A 143 16.24 -9.58 29.14
C THR A 143 16.87 -9.79 27.78
N ASN A 144 16.86 -11.03 27.27
CA ASN A 144 17.37 -11.35 25.93
C ASN A 144 16.52 -10.69 24.83
N LEU A 145 15.18 -10.76 24.94
CA LEU A 145 14.29 -10.08 24.01
C LEU A 145 14.56 -8.57 23.96
N PHE A 146 14.68 -7.93 25.13
CA PHE A 146 14.86 -6.48 25.19
C PHE A 146 16.21 -6.03 24.62
N ALA A 147 17.28 -6.80 24.87
CA ALA A 147 18.60 -6.52 24.29
C ALA A 147 18.60 -6.56 22.76
N LEU A 148 17.75 -7.39 22.15
CA LEU A 148 17.66 -7.54 20.69
C LEU A 148 16.68 -6.56 20.02
N THR A 149 15.92 -5.78 20.78
CA THR A 149 14.80 -4.98 20.23
C THR A 149 14.87 -3.50 20.63
N PRO A 150 16.02 -2.82 20.49
CA PRO A 150 16.09 -1.38 20.76
C PRO A 150 15.16 -0.60 19.81
N SER A 151 14.71 0.57 20.26
CA SER A 151 14.04 1.51 19.36
C SER A 151 15.01 2.03 18.30
N SER A 152 14.49 2.75 17.31
CA SER A 152 15.32 3.40 16.27
C SER A 152 16.34 4.39 16.84
N ASN A 153 16.09 4.92 18.04
CA ASN A 153 17.01 5.79 18.78
C ASN A 153 17.97 5.02 19.70
N GLY A 154 18.01 3.69 19.61
CA GLY A 154 18.87 2.83 20.43
C GLY A 154 18.37 2.62 21.87
N ILE A 155 17.14 3.01 22.20
CA ILE A 155 16.61 2.86 23.56
C ILE A 155 16.13 1.43 23.76
N THR A 156 16.71 0.74 24.75
CA THR A 156 16.29 -0.61 25.15
C THR A 156 14.88 -0.58 25.75
N PRO A 157 13.97 -1.44 25.27
CA PRO A 157 12.62 -1.55 25.83
C PRO A 157 12.66 -2.10 27.25
N THR A 158 11.72 -1.67 28.09
CA THR A 158 11.61 -2.14 29.48
C THR A 158 10.52 -3.19 29.68
N ASN A 159 9.68 -3.40 28.67
CA ASN A 159 8.59 -4.36 28.71
C ASN A 159 8.31 -4.98 27.32
N THR A 160 7.54 -6.07 27.32
CA THR A 160 7.16 -6.83 26.12
C THR A 160 6.39 -6.00 25.09
N LEU A 161 5.61 -4.99 25.49
CA LEU A 161 4.92 -4.11 24.56
C LEU A 161 5.88 -3.25 23.75
N GLN A 162 6.82 -2.62 24.43
CA GLN A 162 7.84 -1.82 23.75
C GLN A 162 8.68 -2.69 22.81
N ALA A 163 9.06 -3.90 23.25
CA ALA A 163 9.86 -4.81 22.46
C ALA A 163 9.20 -5.20 21.13
N ILE A 164 7.94 -5.63 21.15
CA ILE A 164 7.25 -6.07 19.92
C ILE A 164 6.92 -4.91 18.98
N VAL A 165 6.61 -3.72 19.53
CA VAL A 165 6.44 -2.49 18.73
C VAL A 165 7.76 -2.11 18.06
N ASN A 166 8.88 -2.23 18.77
CA ASN A 166 10.20 -1.98 18.19
C ASN A 166 10.54 -2.98 17.08
N ILE A 167 10.16 -4.26 17.21
CA ILE A 167 10.29 -5.24 16.12
C ILE A 167 9.47 -4.79 14.89
N ALA A 168 8.20 -4.43 15.09
CA ALA A 168 7.34 -3.99 13.98
C ALA A 168 7.86 -2.74 13.26
N LEU A 169 8.45 -1.80 14.01
CA LEU A 169 9.03 -0.56 13.46
C LEU A 169 10.43 -0.75 12.87
N ASN A 170 11.17 -1.80 13.26
CA ASN A 170 12.54 -2.09 12.85
C ASN A 170 12.69 -3.54 12.39
N SER A 171 11.85 -3.96 11.44
CA SER A 171 11.61 -5.36 11.10
C SER A 171 12.83 -6.15 10.64
N ALA A 172 13.83 -5.50 10.06
CA ALA A 172 15.06 -6.13 9.54
C ALA A 172 16.20 -6.23 10.59
N VAL A 173 15.99 -5.76 11.83
CA VAL A 173 17.02 -5.75 12.87
C VAL A 173 17.02 -7.06 13.65
N ASN A 174 18.20 -7.64 13.88
CA ASN A 174 18.42 -8.84 14.71
C ASN A 174 17.54 -10.05 14.36
N VAL A 175 17.18 -10.19 13.08
CA VAL A 175 16.23 -11.21 12.61
C VAL A 175 16.61 -12.62 13.06
N SER A 176 17.88 -12.98 12.91
CA SER A 176 18.37 -14.31 13.28
C SER A 176 18.26 -14.61 14.77
N ASP A 177 18.64 -13.64 15.61
CA ASP A 177 18.65 -13.83 17.06
C ASP A 177 17.22 -13.85 17.62
N ILE A 178 16.32 -13.01 17.09
CA ILE A 178 14.90 -13.03 17.44
C ILE A 178 14.26 -14.36 17.01
N TYR A 179 14.61 -14.89 15.83
CA TYR A 179 14.13 -16.20 15.37
C TYR A 179 14.54 -17.31 16.34
N ASN A 180 15.78 -17.28 16.84
CA ASN A 180 16.28 -18.25 17.80
C ASN A 180 15.52 -18.19 19.14
N LEU A 181 15.14 -17.01 19.62
CA LEU A 181 14.29 -16.88 20.82
C LEU A 181 12.94 -17.60 20.67
N GLY A 182 12.38 -17.59 19.46
CA GLY A 182 11.07 -18.20 19.16
C GLY A 182 11.07 -19.73 19.15
N SER A 183 12.24 -20.36 19.16
CA SER A 183 12.38 -21.82 19.26
C SER A 183 12.42 -22.36 20.70
N VAL A 184 12.54 -21.48 21.71
CA VAL A 184 12.67 -21.88 23.12
C VAL A 184 11.34 -22.35 23.70
N VAL A 185 10.25 -21.74 23.26
CA VAL A 185 8.88 -22.07 23.67
C VAL A 185 8.07 -22.41 22.41
N THR A 186 7.19 -23.41 22.49
CA THR A 186 6.40 -23.89 21.34
C THR A 186 4.91 -23.92 21.64
N SER A 187 4.43 -22.99 22.45
CA SER A 187 3.01 -22.91 22.86
C SER A 187 2.07 -22.52 21.71
N TYR A 188 2.60 -21.83 20.70
CA TYR A 188 1.87 -21.38 19.52
C TYR A 188 2.37 -22.12 18.28
N THR A 189 1.43 -22.73 17.55
CA THR A 189 1.67 -23.42 16.28
C THR A 189 0.68 -22.96 15.21
N PRO A 190 1.08 -22.96 13.92
CA PRO A 190 2.42 -23.23 13.41
C PRO A 190 3.41 -22.10 13.76
N ALA A 191 4.69 -22.47 13.82
CA ALA A 191 5.80 -21.54 13.93
C ALA A 191 6.72 -21.74 12.71
N LEU A 192 7.52 -20.73 12.37
CA LEU A 192 8.48 -20.80 11.28
C LEU A 192 9.46 -21.97 11.48
N THR A 193 9.57 -22.81 10.44
CA THR A 193 10.52 -23.92 10.41
C THR A 193 11.93 -23.44 10.08
N ALA A 194 12.94 -24.30 10.23
CA ALA A 194 14.33 -23.98 9.83
C ALA A 194 14.44 -23.63 8.33
N ASN A 195 13.62 -24.25 7.47
CA ASN A 195 13.55 -23.95 6.04
C ASN A 195 12.90 -22.59 5.75
N GLN A 196 12.22 -21.99 6.73
CA GLN A 196 11.65 -20.64 6.63
C GLN A 196 12.44 -19.62 7.47
N GLY A 197 13.55 -20.05 8.07
CA GLY A 197 14.38 -19.23 8.94
C GLY A 197 15.38 -18.35 8.18
N PRO A 198 16.18 -17.56 8.91
CA PRO A 198 17.20 -16.65 8.35
C PRO A 198 18.32 -17.38 7.60
N ASN A 199 18.55 -18.65 7.91
CA ASN A 199 19.57 -19.50 7.31
C ASN A 199 19.00 -20.44 6.24
N SER A 200 17.76 -20.20 5.77
CA SER A 200 17.16 -21.04 4.73
C SER A 200 18.03 -21.04 3.46
N SER A 201 18.18 -22.24 2.88
CA SER A 201 18.80 -22.42 1.57
C SER A 201 17.86 -22.08 0.42
N ALA A 202 16.56 -21.95 0.68
CA ALA A 202 15.54 -21.57 -0.30
C ALA A 202 15.33 -20.04 -0.25
N PRO A 203 15.79 -19.25 -1.25
CA PRO A 203 15.78 -17.79 -1.17
C PRO A 203 14.39 -17.18 -0.97
N LEU A 204 13.34 -17.81 -1.51
CA LEU A 204 11.95 -17.35 -1.38
C LEU A 204 11.30 -17.68 -0.03
N GLN A 205 11.95 -18.49 0.79
CA GLN A 205 11.49 -18.85 2.14
C GLN A 205 12.36 -18.23 3.23
N LYS A 206 13.45 -17.56 2.86
CA LYS A 206 14.42 -17.00 3.80
C LYS A 206 13.81 -15.81 4.53
N LEU A 207 13.80 -15.88 5.87
CA LEU A 207 13.39 -14.76 6.71
C LEU A 207 14.48 -13.69 6.74
N ASP A 208 14.20 -12.52 6.20
CA ASP A 208 15.09 -11.35 6.21
C ASP A 208 14.49 -10.13 6.94
N ALA A 209 13.20 -10.18 7.26
CA ALA A 209 12.52 -9.20 8.11
C ALA A 209 11.28 -9.80 8.79
N TRP A 210 10.93 -9.25 9.95
CA TRP A 210 9.67 -9.54 10.64
C TRP A 210 8.55 -8.64 10.11
N THR A 211 7.92 -9.07 9.02
CA THR A 211 6.78 -8.37 8.41
C THR A 211 5.51 -9.22 8.48
N MET A 212 4.35 -8.58 8.57
CA MET A 212 3.05 -9.24 8.51
C MET A 212 2.33 -8.81 7.23
N ALA A 213 2.02 -9.77 6.35
CA ALA A 213 1.31 -9.51 5.10
C ALA A 213 -0.02 -10.29 5.08
N VAL A 214 -1.05 -9.67 4.50
CA VAL A 214 -2.31 -10.35 4.21
C VAL A 214 -2.52 -10.28 2.70
N GLU A 215 -2.54 -11.44 2.06
CA GLU A 215 -2.85 -11.54 0.65
C GLU A 215 -4.38 -11.58 0.44
N VAL A 216 -4.83 -10.83 -0.57
CA VAL A 216 -6.22 -10.79 -1.02
C VAL A 216 -6.22 -11.00 -2.53
N ASN A 217 -6.79 -12.11 -2.99
CA ASN A 217 -6.87 -12.46 -4.41
C ASN A 217 -8.31 -12.65 -4.90
N ASN A 218 -9.31 -12.37 -4.05
CA ASN A 218 -10.71 -12.50 -4.39
C ASN A 218 -11.31 -11.14 -4.74
N SER A 219 -11.45 -10.86 -6.04
CA SER A 219 -12.11 -9.66 -6.57
C SER A 219 -13.64 -9.69 -6.46
N GLY A 220 -14.22 -10.70 -5.80
CA GLY A 220 -15.66 -10.95 -5.73
C GLY A 220 -16.21 -11.70 -6.95
N SER A 221 -15.43 -11.94 -8.00
CA SER A 221 -15.82 -12.81 -9.12
C SER A 221 -14.62 -13.26 -9.96
N SER A 222 -14.52 -14.56 -10.23
CA SER A 222 -13.48 -15.13 -11.09
C SER A 222 -13.54 -14.66 -12.55
N SER A 223 -14.69 -14.13 -13.00
CA SER A 223 -14.83 -13.49 -14.32
C SER A 223 -14.22 -12.09 -14.38
N CYS A 224 -13.84 -11.53 -13.23
CA CYS A 224 -13.26 -10.18 -13.10
C CYS A 224 -12.03 -10.21 -12.19
N PRO A 225 -10.95 -10.93 -12.54
CA PRO A 225 -9.74 -10.95 -11.72
C PRO A 225 -9.17 -9.53 -11.60
N PHE A 226 -8.36 -9.28 -10.56
CA PHE A 226 -7.54 -8.06 -10.50
C PHE A 226 -6.65 -8.00 -11.75
N GLY A 227 -6.89 -7.02 -12.63
CA GLY A 227 -6.26 -6.96 -13.96
C GLY A 227 -5.24 -5.83 -14.10
N GLY A 228 -3.95 -6.17 -14.20
CA GLY A 228 -2.85 -5.25 -14.51
C GLY A 228 -2.62 -4.14 -13.46
N PRO A 229 -1.49 -3.40 -13.50
CA PRO A 229 -1.15 -2.46 -12.43
C PRO A 229 -2.11 -1.27 -12.43
N ALA A 230 -3.15 -1.35 -11.60
CA ALA A 230 -3.90 -0.20 -11.16
C ALA A 230 -3.15 0.47 -10.00
N ASN A 231 -3.22 1.79 -9.92
CA ASN A 231 -2.89 2.49 -8.69
C ASN A 231 -3.98 2.16 -7.66
N VAL A 232 -3.58 1.66 -6.48
CA VAL A 232 -4.49 1.54 -5.35
C VAL A 232 -4.68 2.94 -4.78
N ALA A 233 -5.91 3.45 -4.86
CA ALA A 233 -6.27 4.73 -4.29
C ALA A 233 -7.18 4.51 -3.08
N PHE A 234 -6.85 5.15 -1.97
CA PHE A 234 -7.73 5.28 -0.83
C PHE A 234 -8.49 6.61 -0.96
N ASP A 235 -9.80 6.60 -0.70
CA ASP A 235 -10.60 7.83 -0.66
C ASP A 235 -10.14 8.75 0.49
N VAL A 236 -10.52 10.03 0.46
CA VAL A 236 -10.29 11.02 1.54
C VAL A 236 -10.80 10.56 2.90
N ASN A 237 -11.83 9.72 2.91
CA ASN A 237 -12.37 9.13 4.14
C ASN A 237 -11.67 7.81 4.53
N GLY A 238 -10.62 7.40 3.82
CA GLY A 238 -9.82 6.20 4.04
C GLY A 238 -10.61 4.92 4.30
N TYR A 239 -11.85 4.82 3.80
CA TYR A 239 -12.66 3.62 3.94
C TYR A 239 -11.96 2.46 3.23
N ASP A 240 -11.37 1.58 4.02
CA ASP A 240 -10.82 0.29 3.63
C ASP A 240 -11.90 -0.80 3.77
N GLY A 241 -13.13 -0.56 3.31
CA GLY A 241 -14.17 -1.58 3.29
C GLY A 241 -13.81 -2.74 2.35
N GLY A 242 -12.77 -3.51 2.69
CA GLY A 242 -11.98 -4.34 1.80
C GLY A 242 -11.51 -3.62 0.53
N ILE A 243 -10.70 -4.31 -0.28
CA ILE A 243 -10.83 -4.13 -1.71
C ILE A 243 -12.14 -4.83 -2.09
N SER A 244 -13.25 -4.10 -2.06
CA SER A 244 -14.56 -4.62 -2.44
C SER A 244 -14.89 -4.17 -3.87
N LYS A 245 -15.29 -5.13 -4.70
CA LYS A 245 -15.85 -4.81 -6.01
C LYS A 245 -17.24 -4.21 -5.81
N LEU A 246 -17.35 -2.89 -5.94
CA LEU A 246 -18.62 -2.19 -5.82
C LEU A 246 -19.51 -2.38 -7.06
N PHE A 247 -18.93 -2.25 -8.26
CA PHE A 247 -19.62 -2.46 -9.52
C PHE A 247 -18.62 -2.78 -10.64
N THR A 248 -19.14 -3.21 -11.79
CA THR A 248 -18.34 -3.40 -13.02
C THR A 248 -18.75 -2.34 -14.02
N VAL A 249 -17.77 -1.70 -14.66
CA VAL A 249 -18.03 -0.80 -15.79
C VAL A 249 -17.62 -1.50 -17.06
N SER A 250 -18.60 -1.78 -17.92
CA SER A 250 -18.35 -2.31 -19.25
C SER A 250 -17.87 -1.17 -20.16
N LEU A 251 -16.57 -1.13 -20.44
CA LEU A 251 -16.02 -0.23 -21.44
C LEU A 251 -16.33 -0.74 -22.86
N PRO A 252 -16.37 0.14 -23.87
CA PRO A 252 -16.50 -0.26 -25.26
C PRO A 252 -15.51 -1.36 -25.68
N SER A 253 -15.94 -2.26 -26.56
CA SER A 253 -15.11 -3.37 -27.02
C SER A 253 -13.76 -2.87 -27.58
N GLY A 254 -12.69 -3.58 -27.25
CA GLY A 254 -11.33 -3.21 -27.67
C GLY A 254 -10.67 -2.11 -26.82
N SER A 255 -11.31 -1.59 -25.76
CA SER A 255 -10.75 -0.49 -24.96
C SER A 255 -9.35 -0.75 -24.40
N ASN A 256 -9.08 -1.98 -23.93
CA ASN A 256 -7.81 -2.38 -23.31
C ASN A 256 -7.34 -1.34 -22.25
N PRO A 257 -8.09 -1.19 -21.13
CA PRO A 257 -7.76 -0.20 -20.11
C PRO A 257 -6.38 -0.46 -19.50
N LYS A 258 -5.62 0.61 -19.25
CA LYS A 258 -4.23 0.58 -18.78
C LYS A 258 -4.05 1.18 -17.39
N GLY A 259 -4.45 2.44 -17.23
CA GLY A 259 -4.29 3.20 -16.00
C GLY A 259 -5.61 3.84 -15.58
N VAL A 260 -5.74 4.11 -14.28
CA VAL A 260 -6.88 4.81 -13.68
C VAL A 260 -6.41 5.82 -12.64
N ALA A 261 -7.09 6.96 -12.58
CA ALA A 261 -6.95 7.97 -11.54
C ALA A 261 -8.34 8.42 -11.08
N VAL A 262 -8.51 8.82 -9.82
CA VAL A 262 -9.80 9.26 -9.28
C VAL A 262 -9.71 10.73 -8.87
N ASP A 263 -10.62 11.55 -9.39
CA ASP A 263 -10.69 12.97 -9.07
C ASP A 263 -11.39 13.24 -7.73
N SER A 264 -11.30 14.49 -7.25
CA SER A 264 -11.90 14.90 -5.98
C SER A 264 -13.43 14.89 -5.96
N LEU A 265 -14.08 14.66 -7.11
CA LEU A 265 -15.53 14.47 -7.23
C LEU A 265 -15.90 12.97 -7.27
N GLY A 266 -14.92 12.08 -7.20
CA GLY A 266 -15.10 10.63 -7.26
C GLY A 266 -15.23 10.08 -8.68
N ASN A 267 -14.94 10.86 -9.73
CA ASN A 267 -14.93 10.30 -11.09
C ASN A 267 -13.61 9.57 -11.33
N ALA A 268 -13.70 8.37 -11.89
CA ALA A 268 -12.57 7.60 -12.39
C ALA A 268 -12.23 8.03 -13.83
N TRP A 269 -10.98 8.42 -14.04
CA TRP A 269 -10.37 8.73 -15.33
C TRP A 269 -9.57 7.53 -15.79
N VAL A 270 -9.97 6.90 -16.90
CA VAL A 270 -9.43 5.62 -17.36
C VAL A 270 -8.77 5.77 -18.72
N ALA A 271 -7.50 5.39 -18.82
CA ALA A 271 -6.76 5.34 -20.07
C ALA A 271 -7.08 4.03 -20.83
N ALA A 272 -7.71 4.14 -22.01
CA ALA A 272 -8.03 3.05 -22.91
C ALA A 272 -7.03 3.01 -24.08
N GLY A 273 -5.96 2.25 -23.88
CA GLY A 273 -4.76 2.31 -24.71
C GLY A 273 -4.98 1.89 -26.16
N ALA A 274 -5.67 0.78 -26.41
CA ALA A 274 -5.75 0.22 -27.77
C ALA A 274 -6.55 1.10 -28.75
N ILE A 275 -7.51 1.89 -28.24
CA ILE A 275 -8.37 2.74 -29.05
C ILE A 275 -8.05 4.25 -28.92
N SER A 276 -6.95 4.60 -28.23
CA SER A 276 -6.53 6.00 -28.01
C SER A 276 -7.62 6.89 -27.39
N THR A 277 -8.20 6.42 -26.29
CA THR A 277 -9.32 7.09 -25.60
C THR A 277 -9.01 7.27 -24.12
N VAL A 278 -9.53 8.35 -23.53
CA VAL A 278 -9.65 8.51 -22.08
C VAL A 278 -11.13 8.60 -21.71
N TYR A 279 -11.59 7.77 -20.77
CA TYR A 279 -12.95 7.80 -20.24
C TYR A 279 -12.99 8.54 -18.91
N ALA A 280 -14.06 9.29 -18.65
CA ALA A 280 -14.44 9.73 -17.31
C ALA A 280 -15.70 8.97 -16.88
N ILE A 281 -15.67 8.37 -15.70
CA ILE A 281 -16.70 7.48 -15.17
C ILE A 281 -17.09 7.96 -13.79
N ASN A 282 -18.38 8.23 -13.56
CA ASN A 282 -18.83 8.72 -12.26
C ASN A 282 -18.91 7.59 -11.21
N THR A 283 -19.23 7.97 -9.97
CA THR A 283 -19.37 7.05 -8.82
C THR A 283 -20.48 6.01 -8.96
N SER A 284 -21.41 6.18 -9.92
CA SER A 284 -22.44 5.20 -10.26
C SER A 284 -22.01 4.23 -11.36
N GLY A 285 -20.77 4.32 -11.84
CA GLY A 285 -20.24 3.48 -12.92
C GLY A 285 -20.70 3.88 -14.32
N THR A 286 -21.26 5.08 -14.49
CA THR A 286 -21.68 5.60 -15.80
C THR A 286 -20.53 6.35 -16.46
N ILE A 287 -20.26 6.05 -17.74
CA ILE A 287 -19.34 6.85 -18.56
C ILE A 287 -19.97 8.22 -18.79
N VAL A 288 -19.42 9.25 -18.16
CA VAL A 288 -19.85 10.65 -18.28
C VAL A 288 -19.00 11.46 -19.26
N GLY A 289 -17.87 10.90 -19.70
CA GLY A 289 -16.99 11.51 -20.69
C GLY A 289 -16.24 10.47 -21.52
N THR A 290 -16.10 10.74 -22.81
CA THR A 290 -15.29 9.94 -23.75
C THR A 290 -14.44 10.90 -24.57
N TYR A 291 -13.13 10.87 -24.36
CA TYR A 291 -12.21 11.85 -24.91
C TYR A 291 -11.22 11.18 -25.85
N THR A 292 -11.23 11.62 -27.10
CA THR A 292 -10.37 11.15 -28.19
C THR A 292 -9.74 12.33 -28.91
N GLY A 293 -8.71 12.06 -29.71
CA GLY A 293 -7.96 13.11 -30.41
C GLY A 293 -7.17 14.00 -29.43
N GLN A 294 -6.91 15.25 -29.83
CA GLN A 294 -6.26 16.25 -28.97
C GLN A 294 -4.85 15.86 -28.45
N GLY A 295 -4.16 15.01 -29.21
CA GLY A 295 -2.84 14.49 -28.84
C GLY A 295 -2.87 13.17 -28.06
N ILE A 296 -4.04 12.65 -27.66
CA ILE A 296 -4.16 11.31 -27.03
C ILE A 296 -3.80 10.24 -28.07
N ASN A 297 -2.80 9.41 -27.75
CA ASN A 297 -2.33 8.35 -28.65
C ASN A 297 -1.80 7.17 -27.82
N GLY A 298 -2.57 6.09 -27.77
CA GLY A 298 -2.25 4.92 -26.96
C GLY A 298 -1.98 5.27 -25.50
N PRO A 299 -2.90 5.92 -24.77
CA PRO A 299 -2.63 6.34 -23.41
C PRO A 299 -2.42 5.12 -22.49
N TRP A 300 -1.46 5.22 -21.58
CA TRP A 300 -1.18 4.17 -20.60
C TRP A 300 -1.27 4.70 -19.18
N GLY A 301 -0.49 5.72 -18.86
CA GLY A 301 -0.52 6.37 -17.56
C GLY A 301 -1.56 7.48 -17.52
N VAL A 302 -2.25 7.61 -16.39
CA VAL A 302 -3.13 8.75 -16.09
C VAL A 302 -2.98 9.15 -14.63
N SER A 303 -2.93 10.45 -14.35
CA SER A 303 -2.91 11.02 -13.00
C SER A 303 -3.60 12.38 -12.97
N LEU A 304 -3.66 12.99 -11.78
CA LEU A 304 -4.29 14.28 -11.53
C LEU A 304 -3.31 15.22 -10.82
N ASP A 305 -3.42 16.51 -11.08
CA ASP A 305 -2.79 17.56 -10.26
C ASP A 305 -3.77 18.15 -9.23
N ALA A 306 -3.30 19.03 -8.35
CA ALA A 306 -4.16 19.60 -7.31
C ALA A 306 -5.25 20.57 -7.79
N LYS A 307 -5.22 20.99 -9.06
CA LYS A 307 -6.35 21.69 -9.69
C LYS A 307 -7.40 20.69 -10.22
N GLY A 308 -7.09 19.40 -10.23
CA GLY A 308 -7.90 18.35 -10.82
C GLY A 308 -7.69 18.21 -12.32
N ASN A 309 -6.65 18.80 -12.93
CA ASN A 309 -6.36 18.54 -14.34
C ASN A 309 -5.87 17.10 -14.52
N VAL A 310 -6.24 16.50 -15.65
CA VAL A 310 -5.93 15.09 -15.95
C VAL A 310 -4.68 15.05 -16.81
N TRP A 311 -3.66 14.37 -16.32
CA TRP A 311 -2.38 14.19 -17.00
C TRP A 311 -2.31 12.81 -17.61
N VAL A 312 -2.02 12.71 -18.90
CA VAL A 312 -2.05 11.47 -19.67
C VAL A 312 -0.69 11.21 -20.29
N ALA A 313 -0.11 10.05 -20.01
CA ALA A 313 1.12 9.56 -20.63
C ALA A 313 0.79 8.71 -21.86
N ASN A 314 1.21 9.16 -23.04
CA ASN A 314 0.99 8.43 -24.29
C ASN A 314 2.10 7.39 -24.53
N PHE A 315 1.68 6.13 -24.61
CA PHE A 315 2.53 5.02 -25.00
C PHE A 315 2.62 4.86 -26.52
N GLY A 316 1.61 5.30 -27.27
CA GLY A 316 1.55 5.17 -28.73
C GLY A 316 1.01 3.82 -29.21
N VAL A 317 0.21 3.83 -30.29
CA VAL A 317 -0.35 2.61 -30.90
C VAL A 317 0.49 2.03 -32.05
N SER A 318 1.38 2.82 -32.65
CA SER A 318 2.28 2.39 -33.72
C SER A 318 3.72 2.21 -33.21
N LEU A 319 4.50 1.36 -33.89
CA LEU A 319 5.85 0.97 -33.51
C LEU A 319 6.84 1.20 -34.68
N PRO A 320 7.63 2.29 -34.67
CA PRO A 320 7.58 3.43 -33.75
C PRO A 320 6.38 4.35 -33.99
N SER A 321 5.95 5.08 -32.95
CA SER A 321 4.95 6.13 -33.10
C SER A 321 5.56 7.34 -33.77
N ALA A 322 4.76 8.11 -34.51
CA ALA A 322 5.21 9.37 -35.06
C ALA A 322 5.60 10.36 -33.95
N ARG A 323 4.95 10.31 -32.78
CA ARG A 323 5.18 11.19 -31.62
C ARG A 323 4.77 10.52 -30.31
N TYR A 324 5.56 10.74 -29.26
CA TYR A 324 5.20 10.48 -27.86
C TYR A 324 5.00 11.80 -27.15
N SER A 325 4.10 11.84 -26.17
CA SER A 325 3.77 13.08 -25.48
C SER A 325 3.10 12.86 -24.13
N VAL A 326 3.11 13.92 -23.32
CA VAL A 326 2.22 14.07 -22.18
C VAL A 326 1.09 15.02 -22.57
N VAL A 327 -0.15 14.62 -22.31
CA VAL A 327 -1.34 15.44 -22.58
C VAL A 327 -1.94 15.90 -21.26
N GLN A 328 -2.29 17.17 -21.17
CA GLN A 328 -3.03 17.74 -20.05
C GLN A 328 -4.46 18.01 -20.53
N LEU A 329 -5.45 17.37 -19.91
CA LEU A 329 -6.86 17.64 -20.14
C LEU A 329 -7.43 18.43 -18.98
N CYS A 330 -8.45 19.26 -19.25
CA CYS A 330 -9.21 19.83 -18.15
C CYS A 330 -10.00 18.72 -17.43
N GLY A 331 -9.95 18.69 -16.09
CA GLY A 331 -10.74 17.75 -15.31
C GLY A 331 -12.13 18.24 -14.93
N ALA A 332 -12.80 17.47 -14.08
CA ALA A 332 -14.22 17.67 -13.73
C ALA A 332 -14.46 18.77 -12.69
N THR A 333 -13.43 19.22 -11.99
CA THR A 333 -13.51 20.21 -10.88
C THR A 333 -13.77 21.64 -11.33
N GLY A 334 -13.85 21.89 -12.64
CA GLY A 334 -14.19 23.21 -13.19
C GLY A 334 -13.04 24.23 -13.20
N ASN A 335 -11.81 23.82 -12.86
CA ASN A 335 -10.61 24.67 -12.92
C ASN A 335 -10.03 24.84 -14.34
N CYS A 336 -10.89 24.77 -15.36
CA CYS A 336 -10.50 24.89 -16.76
C CYS A 336 -10.12 26.33 -17.11
N PRO A 337 -9.22 26.55 -18.10
CA PRO A 337 -9.11 27.83 -18.76
C PRO A 337 -10.46 28.31 -19.32
N TYR A 338 -10.64 29.63 -19.45
CA TYR A 338 -11.89 30.20 -19.94
C TYR A 338 -12.28 29.62 -21.31
N GLY A 339 -13.52 29.14 -21.42
CA GLY A 339 -14.05 28.54 -22.65
C GLY A 339 -13.61 27.09 -22.92
N VAL A 340 -12.85 26.48 -22.01
CA VAL A 340 -12.42 25.07 -22.13
C VAL A 340 -13.37 24.18 -21.33
N SER A 341 -13.88 23.13 -21.97
CA SER A 341 -14.76 22.14 -21.35
C SER A 341 -13.97 21.00 -20.71
N MET A 342 -14.61 20.26 -19.80
CA MET A 342 -14.06 19.03 -19.23
C MET A 342 -13.60 18.06 -20.33
N GLY A 343 -12.39 17.53 -20.16
CA GLY A 343 -11.72 16.60 -21.07
C GLY A 343 -11.21 17.20 -22.38
N SER A 344 -11.37 18.51 -22.59
CA SER A 344 -10.63 19.22 -23.63
C SER A 344 -9.16 19.34 -23.26
N ALA A 345 -8.26 19.18 -24.22
CA ALA A 345 -6.84 19.37 -24.00
C ALA A 345 -6.51 20.83 -23.73
N ILE A 346 -5.75 21.04 -22.66
CA ILE A 346 -5.09 22.30 -22.31
C ILE A 346 -3.73 22.37 -23.02
N THR A 347 -3.10 21.21 -23.24
CA THR A 347 -1.88 21.10 -24.05
C THR A 347 -2.12 21.47 -25.52
N PRO A 348 -1.07 21.82 -26.27
CA PRO A 348 -1.11 21.87 -27.73
C PRO A 348 -1.63 20.55 -28.33
N SER A 349 -2.08 20.59 -29.59
CA SER A 349 -2.61 19.40 -30.29
C SER A 349 -1.63 18.23 -30.42
N THR A 350 -0.34 18.49 -30.19
CA THR A 350 0.74 17.49 -30.16
C THR A 350 1.01 16.91 -28.77
N GLY A 351 0.41 17.46 -27.72
CA GLY A 351 0.84 17.29 -26.33
C GLY A 351 2.18 18.00 -26.04
N TYR A 352 2.63 17.92 -24.79
CA TYR A 352 4.00 18.27 -24.41
C TYR A 352 4.95 17.18 -24.91
N ILE A 353 5.97 17.60 -25.68
CA ILE A 353 6.96 16.72 -26.30
C ILE A 353 8.36 17.09 -25.79
N LEU A 354 9.32 16.18 -25.98
CA LEU A 354 10.75 16.47 -25.82
C LEU A 354 11.41 16.49 -27.20
N LEU A 355 12.01 17.62 -27.56
CA LEU A 355 12.65 17.79 -28.85
C LEU A 355 14.02 17.11 -28.89
N SER A 356 14.34 16.51 -30.04
CA SER A 356 15.67 15.94 -30.27
C SER A 356 16.72 17.03 -30.38
N GLY A 357 17.86 16.87 -29.69
CA GLY A 357 19.03 17.74 -29.79
C GLY A 357 19.97 17.37 -30.94
N SER A 358 19.46 16.77 -32.02
CA SER A 358 20.21 16.31 -33.20
C SER A 358 21.22 15.17 -32.99
N SER A 359 21.51 14.80 -31.74
CA SER A 359 22.30 13.62 -31.40
C SER A 359 21.38 12.42 -31.13
N GLN A 360 21.91 11.21 -31.36
CA GLN A 360 21.20 10.00 -31.00
C GLN A 360 21.02 9.89 -29.48
N VAL A 361 19.88 9.36 -29.04
CA VAL A 361 19.65 8.96 -27.66
C VAL A 361 20.56 7.80 -27.28
N LEU A 362 21.28 7.99 -26.17
CA LEU A 362 22.17 7.03 -25.55
C LEU A 362 21.59 6.55 -24.23
N LEU A 363 22.01 5.35 -23.82
CA LEU A 363 21.77 4.83 -22.49
C LEU A 363 22.66 5.53 -21.46
N ASN A 364 22.37 5.37 -20.16
CA ASN A 364 23.25 5.86 -19.08
C ASN A 364 24.70 5.32 -19.19
N SER A 365 24.90 4.16 -19.81
CA SER A 365 26.22 3.59 -20.10
C SER A 365 26.98 4.28 -21.24
N GLY A 366 26.36 5.26 -21.91
CA GLY A 366 26.88 5.92 -23.11
C GLY A 366 26.67 5.13 -24.42
N GLN A 367 26.06 3.94 -24.35
CA GLN A 367 25.78 3.12 -25.54
C GLN A 367 24.55 3.62 -26.32
N PRO A 368 24.50 3.45 -27.65
CA PRO A 368 23.28 3.66 -28.45
C PRO A 368 22.05 2.96 -27.84
N LEU A 369 20.87 3.60 -27.88
CA LEU A 369 19.60 3.04 -27.34
C LEU A 369 19.28 1.61 -27.84
N TYR A 370 19.62 1.30 -29.09
CA TYR A 370 19.43 -0.02 -29.71
C TYR A 370 20.70 -0.86 -29.80
N GLY A 371 21.77 -0.45 -29.14
CA GLY A 371 23.08 -1.09 -29.24
C GLY A 371 23.90 -0.65 -30.45
N THR A 372 25.18 -0.99 -30.43
CA THR A 372 26.13 -0.62 -31.47
C THR A 372 25.80 -1.35 -32.79
N GLY A 373 25.75 -0.60 -33.90
CA GLY A 373 25.43 -1.13 -35.24
C GLY A 373 23.94 -1.15 -35.59
N ALA A 374 23.05 -0.89 -34.62
CA ALA A 374 21.62 -0.74 -34.87
C ALA A 374 21.26 0.68 -35.36
N PRO A 375 20.09 0.87 -36.02
CA PRO A 375 19.64 2.18 -36.43
C PRO A 375 19.54 3.19 -35.27
N PRO A 376 19.98 4.45 -35.47
CA PRO A 376 19.94 5.46 -34.42
C PRO A 376 18.51 5.84 -34.02
N SER A 377 18.27 6.03 -32.71
CA SER A 377 17.04 6.65 -32.20
C SER A 377 17.25 8.13 -31.89
N TYR A 378 16.40 8.98 -32.46
CA TYR A 378 16.37 10.42 -32.18
C TYR A 378 15.16 10.85 -31.35
N LEU A 379 14.53 9.90 -30.66
CA LEU A 379 13.31 10.11 -29.88
C LEU A 379 13.65 10.12 -28.39
N PRO A 380 13.92 11.30 -27.79
CA PRO A 380 14.31 11.40 -26.38
C PRO A 380 13.12 11.18 -25.45
N LEU A 381 11.91 11.56 -25.86
CA LEU A 381 10.67 11.03 -25.30
C LEU A 381 10.30 9.78 -26.08
N MET A 382 10.05 8.70 -25.36
CA MET A 382 9.75 7.35 -25.81
C MET A 382 8.35 6.97 -25.33
N ARG A 383 8.03 5.68 -25.33
CA ARG A 383 6.71 5.20 -24.92
C ARG A 383 6.54 5.36 -23.41
N LEU A 384 5.56 6.15 -23.02
CA LEU A 384 5.32 6.52 -21.63
C LEU A 384 4.35 5.54 -20.96
N THR A 385 4.68 5.06 -19.77
CA THR A 385 3.80 4.13 -19.01
C THR A 385 3.14 4.77 -17.80
N SER A 386 3.66 5.91 -17.32
CA SER A 386 3.17 6.61 -16.15
C SER A 386 3.47 8.11 -16.24
N VAL A 387 2.65 8.91 -15.56
CA VAL A 387 2.81 10.36 -15.41
C VAL A 387 2.32 10.79 -14.04
N ASN A 388 3.05 11.64 -13.31
CA ASN A 388 2.64 12.13 -11.97
C ASN A 388 3.08 13.57 -11.71
N ALA A 389 2.24 14.35 -11.04
CA ALA A 389 2.56 15.68 -10.55
C ALA A 389 3.18 15.61 -9.15
N ASP A 390 4.27 16.36 -8.92
CA ASP A 390 4.93 16.45 -7.62
C ASP A 390 4.53 17.69 -6.79
N MET A 391 5.09 17.79 -5.58
CA MET A 391 4.85 18.90 -4.65
C MET A 391 5.38 20.26 -5.11
N ALA A 392 6.18 20.31 -6.17
CA ALA A 392 6.68 21.55 -6.77
C ALA A 392 5.93 21.91 -8.06
N GLY A 393 4.97 21.08 -8.49
CA GLY A 393 4.23 21.27 -9.74
C GLY A 393 5.00 20.79 -10.97
N ASN A 394 6.00 19.92 -10.82
CA ASN A 394 6.63 19.26 -11.96
C ASN A 394 5.83 18.03 -12.37
N ILE A 395 5.90 17.69 -13.66
CA ILE A 395 5.35 16.45 -14.20
C ILE A 395 6.46 15.47 -14.49
N TRP A 396 6.41 14.33 -13.83
CA TRP A 396 7.31 13.20 -14.00
C TRP A 396 6.68 12.17 -14.92
N ALA A 397 7.31 11.87 -16.05
CA ALA A 397 6.88 10.86 -17.00
C ALA A 397 7.84 9.67 -17.02
N ALA A 398 7.31 8.47 -16.85
CA ALA A 398 8.08 7.23 -16.95
C ALA A 398 8.37 6.92 -18.42
N ASN A 399 9.59 7.23 -18.85
CA ASN A 399 10.07 7.19 -20.22
C ASN A 399 10.77 5.86 -20.54
N ASN A 400 10.05 4.77 -20.28
CA ASN A 400 10.65 3.49 -19.92
C ASN A 400 10.27 2.35 -20.88
N TRP A 401 9.82 2.63 -22.09
CA TRP A 401 9.70 1.65 -23.18
C TRP A 401 10.28 2.23 -24.48
N LYS A 402 11.27 1.55 -25.08
CA LYS A 402 11.98 2.06 -26.28
C LYS A 402 11.03 2.33 -27.46
N PRO A 403 11.28 3.27 -28.38
CA PRO A 403 10.31 3.62 -29.43
C PRO A 403 9.85 2.49 -30.38
N SER A 404 10.80 1.82 -31.02
CA SER A 404 10.61 0.67 -31.91
C SER A 404 10.74 -0.64 -31.14
N GLY A 405 9.67 -1.45 -31.14
CA GLY A 405 9.74 -2.85 -30.71
C GLY A 405 10.20 -3.81 -31.81
N LEU A 406 10.39 -3.35 -33.05
CA LEU A 406 10.91 -4.16 -34.16
C LEU A 406 12.44 -4.24 -34.14
N ASN A 407 13.09 -3.17 -33.69
CA ASN A 407 14.54 -3.12 -33.52
C ASN A 407 15.01 -3.98 -32.33
N ASP A 408 14.09 -4.36 -31.45
CA ASP A 408 14.34 -5.34 -30.40
C ASP A 408 13.67 -6.67 -30.80
N LEU A 409 14.49 -7.66 -31.20
CA LEU A 409 14.01 -8.98 -31.63
C LEU A 409 13.39 -9.72 -30.43
N LEU A 410 12.05 -9.80 -30.39
CA LEU A 410 11.20 -10.69 -29.59
C LEU A 410 11.00 -10.41 -28.08
N LEU A 411 11.70 -9.46 -27.46
CA LEU A 411 11.42 -9.04 -26.07
C LEU A 411 11.58 -7.55 -25.96
N ASN A 412 10.45 -6.84 -25.98
CA ASN A 412 10.41 -5.40 -25.90
C ASN A 412 11.01 -4.90 -24.56
N PRO A 413 12.27 -4.41 -24.55
CA PRO A 413 13.03 -4.18 -23.34
C PRO A 413 12.77 -2.75 -22.86
N GLY A 414 12.80 -2.55 -21.55
CA GLY A 414 12.59 -1.24 -20.94
C GLY A 414 13.40 -0.14 -21.65
N GLY A 415 12.77 1.01 -21.86
CA GLY A 415 13.42 2.28 -22.12
C GLY A 415 14.24 2.75 -20.93
N ASP A 416 14.90 3.90 -21.05
CA ASP A 416 16.03 4.26 -20.18
C ASP A 416 15.90 5.64 -19.53
N GLY A 417 14.73 5.96 -18.95
CA GLY A 417 14.71 7.13 -18.09
C GLY A 417 13.38 7.60 -17.55
N MET A 418 13.50 8.72 -16.85
CA MET A 418 12.42 9.58 -16.40
C MET A 418 12.58 10.93 -17.06
N VAL A 419 11.49 11.52 -17.52
CA VAL A 419 11.48 12.89 -18.06
C VAL A 419 10.67 13.77 -17.11
N ILE A 420 11.24 14.90 -16.72
CA ILE A 420 10.61 15.87 -15.84
C ILE A 420 10.28 17.10 -16.67
N PHE A 421 8.99 17.42 -16.78
CA PHE A 421 8.53 18.71 -17.29
C PHE A 421 8.36 19.64 -16.10
N VAL A 422 9.22 20.66 -16.02
CA VAL A 422 9.37 21.49 -14.83
C VAL A 422 8.25 22.52 -14.72
N GLY A 423 7.58 22.57 -13.57
CA GLY A 423 6.63 23.63 -13.18
C GLY A 423 5.34 23.74 -14.01
N ILE A 424 4.96 22.71 -14.77
CA ILE A 424 3.79 22.76 -15.66
C ILE A 424 2.47 22.32 -15.01
N ALA A 425 2.51 21.74 -13.80
CA ALA A 425 1.35 21.24 -13.07
C ALA A 425 1.05 22.04 -11.80
N ALA A 426 -0.16 21.88 -11.28
CA ALA A 426 -0.47 22.34 -9.93
C ALA A 426 0.25 21.46 -8.89
N PRO A 427 0.97 22.05 -7.91
CA PRO A 427 1.63 21.30 -6.82
C PRO A 427 0.69 20.35 -6.08
N THR A 428 1.14 19.14 -5.78
CA THR A 428 0.36 18.12 -5.03
C THR A 428 0.88 17.93 -3.60
N LYS A 429 0.08 17.35 -2.70
CA LYS A 429 0.51 16.92 -1.38
C LYS A 429 1.09 15.49 -1.42
N ALA A 430 2.22 15.26 -0.75
CA ALA A 430 2.81 13.92 -0.62
C ALA A 430 2.49 13.25 0.73
N PRO A 431 2.40 11.91 0.78
CA PRO A 431 2.39 11.00 -0.38
C PRO A 431 1.05 11.08 -1.15
N SER A 432 1.10 11.00 -2.48
CA SER A 432 -0.11 11.04 -3.34
C SER A 432 -0.79 9.66 -3.40
N LEU A 433 -1.31 9.20 -2.26
CA LEU A 433 -2.19 8.04 -2.22
C LEU A 433 -3.64 8.57 -2.13
N GLY A 434 -4.40 8.43 -3.22
CA GLY A 434 -5.75 9.01 -3.34
C GLY A 434 -5.81 10.22 -4.30
N PRO A 435 -6.94 10.95 -4.32
CA PRO A 435 -7.10 12.14 -5.15
C PRO A 435 -6.02 13.18 -4.87
N ALA A 436 -5.56 13.88 -5.92
CA ALA A 436 -4.58 14.94 -5.76
C ALA A 436 -5.13 16.07 -4.88
N GLN A 437 -4.37 16.43 -3.83
CA GLN A 437 -4.70 17.51 -2.91
C GLN A 437 -3.68 18.64 -3.03
N THR A 438 -4.12 19.88 -2.77
CA THR A 438 -3.22 21.02 -2.62
C THR A 438 -2.31 20.82 -1.39
N PRO A 439 -1.03 21.23 -1.44
CA PRO A 439 -0.09 21.14 -0.31
C PRO A 439 -0.62 21.71 1.00
#